data_AF-A0A432K704-F1
#
_entry.id   AF-A0A432K704-F1
#
_cell.length_a   1.000
_cell.length_b   1.000
_cell.length_c   1.000
_cell.angle_alpha   90.00
_cell.angle_beta   90.00
_cell.angle_gamma   90.00
#
_symmetry.space_group_name_H-M   'P 1'
#
loop_
_entity.id
_entity.type
_entity.pdbx_description
1 polymer ?
#
loop_
_entity_poly.entity_id
_entity_poly.type
_entity_poly.pdbx_seq_one_letter_code
_entity_poly.pdbx_strand_id
1 'polypeptide(L)'
;MVINVQLAFKEQELLSPCKKGTSFKEMAEILFVCEDAIKTHRKRIHKNLGLYRKREFRKFIMYLVAEELMFQHGKSPRNHQKG
;
A
#
# COMPACT_ATOMS: atom_id res chain seq x y z
N MET A 1 -2.07 14.05 -5.14
CA MET A 1 -0.66 13.62 -5.02
C MET A 1 -0.50 12.43 -5.94
N VAL A 2 -0.01 12.64 -7.16
CA VAL A 2 0.19 11.54 -8.13
C VAL A 2 1.54 10.91 -7.79
N ILE A 3 1.51 9.79 -7.07
CA ILE A 3 2.72 9.07 -6.69
C ILE A 3 3.12 8.23 -7.91
N ASN A 4 3.91 8.81 -8.81
CA ASN A 4 4.47 8.07 -9.95
C ASN A 4 5.72 7.31 -9.49
N VAL A 5 5.50 6.21 -8.78
CA VAL A 5 6.56 5.37 -8.23
C VAL A 5 6.48 4.02 -8.92
N GLN A 6 7.48 3.73 -9.76
CA GLN A 6 7.70 2.39 -10.28
C GLN A 6 8.16 1.50 -9.13
N LEU A 7 7.21 0.90 -8.43
CA LEU A 7 7.49 -0.23 -7.56
C LEU A 7 7.86 -1.42 -8.43
N ALA A 8 8.92 -2.12 -8.06
CA ALA A 8 9.28 -3.37 -8.72
C ALA A 8 8.11 -4.38 -8.63
N PHE A 9 8.03 -5.34 -9.55
CA PHE A 9 6.95 -6.33 -9.58
C PHE A 9 6.69 -6.98 -8.20
N LYS A 10 7.77 -7.39 -7.52
CA LYS A 10 7.70 -7.95 -6.15
C LYS A 10 7.23 -6.95 -5.08
N GLU A 11 7.50 -5.66 -5.25
CA GLU A 11 7.05 -4.62 -4.34
C GLU A 11 5.56 -4.31 -4.51
N GLN A 12 5.03 -4.45 -5.72
CA GLN A 12 3.59 -4.38 -5.99
C GLN A 12 2.85 -5.56 -5.38
N GLU A 13 3.41 -6.77 -5.50
CA GLU A 13 2.84 -7.98 -4.88
C GLU A 13 2.71 -7.85 -3.35
N LEU A 14 3.65 -7.15 -2.69
CA LEU A 14 3.57 -6.88 -1.25
C LEU A 14 2.41 -5.94 -0.85
N LEU A 15 1.91 -5.10 -1.76
CA LEU A 15 0.85 -4.14 -1.41
C LEU A 15 -0.48 -4.83 -1.12
N SER A 16 -0.81 -5.91 -1.84
CA SER A 16 -2.08 -6.62 -1.66
C SER A 16 -2.21 -7.25 -0.26
N PRO A 17 -1.23 -8.03 0.25
CA PRO A 17 -1.22 -8.49 1.65
C PRO A 17 -1.21 -7.33 2.66
N CYS A 18 -0.53 -6.22 2.35
CA CYS A 18 -0.50 -5.06 3.24
C CYS A 18 -1.89 -4.44 3.45
N LYS A 19 -2.73 -4.40 2.40
CA LYS A 19 -4.12 -3.94 2.48
C LYS A 19 -5.00 -4.84 3.35
N LYS A 20 -4.70 -6.14 3.39
CA LYS A 20 -5.40 -7.14 4.20
C LYS A 20 -4.94 -7.17 5.66
N GLY A 21 -3.94 -6.39 6.03
CA GLY A 21 -3.40 -6.38 7.40
C GLY A 21 -2.55 -7.62 7.74
N THR A 22 -2.10 -8.35 6.72
CA THR A 22 -1.31 -9.58 6.88
C THR A 22 0.01 -9.31 7.60
N SER A 23 0.43 -10.22 8.48
CA SER A 23 1.70 -10.14 9.20
C SER A 23 2.90 -10.45 8.29
N PHE A 24 4.12 -10.12 8.72
CA PHE A 24 5.32 -10.42 7.92
C PHE A 24 5.55 -11.91 7.71
N LYS A 25 5.22 -12.73 8.71
CA LYS A 25 5.31 -14.18 8.62
C LYS A 25 4.36 -14.73 7.57
N GLU A 26 3.09 -14.35 7.65
CA GLU A 26 2.08 -14.77 6.66
C GLU A 26 2.41 -14.23 5.26
N MET A 27 2.94 -13.01 5.13
CA MET A 27 3.40 -12.48 3.84
C MET A 27 4.55 -13.30 3.25
N ALA A 28 5.49 -13.73 4.10
CA ALA A 28 6.62 -14.56 3.70
C ALA A 28 6.14 -15.93 3.18
N GLU A 29 5.16 -16.53 3.86
CA GLU A 29 4.51 -17.77 3.45
C GLU A 29 3.77 -17.61 2.11
N ILE A 30 2.95 -16.55 1.96
CA ILE A 30 2.17 -16.29 0.73
C ILE A 30 3.07 -16.05 -0.48
N LEU A 31 4.18 -15.32 -0.29
CA LEU A 31 5.08 -14.92 -1.37
C LEU A 31 6.26 -15.88 -1.55
N PHE A 32 6.30 -16.99 -0.79
CA PHE A 32 7.37 -17.99 -0.83
C PHE A 32 8.78 -17.40 -0.68
N VAL A 33 8.95 -16.47 0.26
CA VAL A 33 10.23 -15.83 0.59
C VAL A 33 10.47 -15.83 2.09
N CYS A 34 11.66 -15.46 2.55
CA CYS A 34 11.91 -15.26 3.98
C CYS A 34 11.34 -13.93 4.50
N GLU A 35 11.04 -13.84 5.80
CA GLU A 35 10.56 -12.60 6.42
C GLU A 35 11.52 -11.42 6.23
N ASP A 36 12.82 -11.66 6.17
CA ASP A 36 13.80 -10.60 5.97
C ASP A 36 13.78 -10.02 4.56
N ALA A 37 13.40 -10.83 3.56
CA ALA A 37 13.10 -10.33 2.22
C ALA A 37 11.87 -9.42 2.26
N ILE A 38 10.80 -9.80 2.99
CA ILE A 38 9.61 -8.96 3.17
C ILE A 38 9.96 -7.62 3.84
N LYS A 39 10.76 -7.64 4.91
CA LYS A 39 11.23 -6.41 5.58
C LYS A 39 12.05 -5.53 4.63
N THR A 40 12.89 -6.14 3.80
CA THR A 40 13.72 -5.43 2.81
C THR A 40 12.85 -4.78 1.73
N HIS A 41 11.90 -5.52 1.16
CA HIS A 41 10.94 -4.99 0.20
C HIS A 41 10.12 -3.86 0.82
N ARG A 42 9.65 -4.00 2.07
CA ARG A 42 8.92 -2.92 2.76
C ARG A 42 9.76 -1.67 2.96
N LYS A 43 11.04 -1.80 3.30
CA LYS A 43 11.97 -0.65 3.36
C LYS A 43 12.12 0.05 2.01
N ARG A 44 12.22 -0.72 0.91
CA ARG A 44 12.31 -0.15 -0.44
C ARG A 44 11.02 0.56 -0.84
N ILE A 45 9.86 -0.03 -0.57
CA ILE A 45 8.55 0.61 -0.78
C ILE A 45 8.48 1.95 -0.02
N HIS A 46 8.85 1.94 1.26
CA HIS A 46 8.92 3.18 2.07
C HIS A 46 9.82 4.24 1.43
N LYS A 47 11.04 3.86 1.00
CA LYS A 47 11.98 4.78 0.35
C LYS A 47 11.43 5.31 -0.98
N ASN A 48 10.92 4.42 -1.82
CA ASN A 48 10.42 4.75 -3.16
C ASN A 48 9.18 5.67 -3.08
N LEU A 49 8.32 5.49 -2.07
CA LEU A 49 7.14 6.32 -1.84
C LEU A 49 7.43 7.57 -0.99
N GLY A 50 8.66 7.76 -0.50
CA GLY A 50 9.01 8.86 0.40
C GLY A 50 8.29 8.79 1.76
N LEU A 51 7.92 7.60 2.23
CA LEU A 51 7.19 7.37 3.47
C LEU A 51 8.16 6.97 4.57
N TYR A 52 8.53 7.91 5.44
CA TYR A 52 9.55 7.70 6.46
C TYR A 52 8.96 7.23 7.80
N ARG A 53 7.66 7.47 8.04
CA ARG A 53 6.99 7.12 9.29
C ARG A 53 5.99 5.98 9.10
N LYS A 54 5.88 5.12 10.13
CA LYS A 54 4.87 4.03 10.16
C LYS A 54 3.45 4.55 9.92
N ARG A 55 3.11 5.74 10.44
CA ARG A 55 1.79 6.37 10.26
C ARG A 55 1.53 6.77 8.81
N GLU A 56 2.55 7.24 8.09
CA GLU A 56 2.42 7.65 6.68
C GLU A 56 2.15 6.43 5.81
N PHE A 57 2.87 5.33 6.05
CA PHE A 57 2.61 4.06 5.37
C PHE A 57 1.20 3.54 5.60
N ARG A 58 0.70 3.57 6.84
CA ARG A 58 -0.69 3.17 7.14
C ARG A 58 -1.71 4.04 6.40
N LYS A 59 -1.52 5.36 6.40
CA LYS A 59 -2.39 6.29 5.65
C LYS A 59 -2.38 6.00 4.15
N PHE A 60 -1.21 5.72 3.58
CA PHE A 60 -1.08 5.34 2.18
C PHE A 60 -1.85 4.05 1.87
N ILE A 61 -1.68 3.00 2.68
CA ILE A 61 -2.45 1.75 2.49
C ILE A 61 -3.95 2.00 2.60
N MET A 62 -4.40 2.78 3.59
CA MET A 62 -5.82 3.13 3.72
C MET A 62 -6.35 3.91 2.52
N TYR A 63 -5.55 4.83 1.97
CA TYR A 63 -5.91 5.56 0.74
C TYR A 63 -6.09 4.61 -0.44
N LEU A 64 -5.17 3.65 -0.63
CA LEU A 64 -5.29 2.67 -1.71
C LEU A 64 -6.54 1.79 -1.57
N VAL A 65 -6.87 1.36 -0.35
CA VAL A 65 -8.10 0.59 -0.09
C VAL A 65 -9.34 1.44 -0.36
N ALA A 66 -9.34 2.70 0.07
CA ALA A 66 -10.45 3.62 -0.18
C ALA A 66 -10.65 3.89 -1.68
N GLU A 67 -9.56 4.10 -2.44
CA GLU A 67 -9.64 4.23 -3.90
C GLU A 67 -10.26 2.98 -4.53
N GLU A 68 -9.77 1.78 -4.21
CA GLU A 68 -10.34 0.51 -4.74
C GLU A 68 -11.83 0.37 -4.43
N LEU A 69 -12.26 0.68 -3.21
CA LEU A 69 -13.67 0.65 -2.82
C LEU A 69 -14.52 1.71 -3.56
N MET A 70 -13.96 2.90 -3.80
CA MET A 70 -14.62 3.98 -4.55
C MET A 70 -14.77 3.64 -6.03
N PHE A 71 -13.78 2.99 -6.64
CA PHE A 71 -13.87 2.51 -8.04
C PHE A 71 -14.93 1.42 -8.21
N GLN A 72 -15.13 0.56 -7.23
CA GLN A 72 -16.18 -0.47 -7.28
C GLN A 72 -17.60 0.08 -7.11
N HIS A 73 -17.77 1.27 -6.53
CA HIS A 73 -19.10 1.83 -6.21
C HIS A 73 -19.49 3.05 -7.06
N GLY A 74 -18.67 3.49 -8.03
CA GLY A 74 -19.00 4.63 -8.90
C GLY A 74 -19.18 5.97 -8.16
N LYS A 75 -18.79 6.08 -6.88
CA LYS A 75 -18.95 7.29 -6.08
C LYS A 75 -17.66 8.10 -6.10
N SER A 76 -17.60 9.06 -7.04
CA SER A 76 -16.57 10.11 -7.08
C SER A 76 -16.68 10.99 -5.83
N PRO A 77 -15.62 11.16 -5.02
CA PRO A 77 -15.62 12.09 -3.89
C PRO A 77 -15.38 13.52 -4.40
N ARG A 78 -16.38 14.11 -5.05
CA ARG A 78 -16.40 15.55 -5.37
C ARG A 78 -17.80 16.13 -5.23
N ASN A 79 -18.09 16.68 -4.05
CA ASN A 79 -18.45 18.09 -3.90
C ASN A 79 -18.76 18.39 -2.43
N HIS A 80 -17.74 18.85 -1.70
CA HIS A 80 -17.96 19.79 -0.61
C HIS A 80 -17.83 21.19 -1.22
N GLN A 81 -18.93 21.72 -1.76
CA GLN A 81 -19.12 23.16 -1.82
C GLN A 81 -20.12 23.49 -0.71
N LYS A 82 -19.62 24.17 0.32
CA LYS A 82 -20.43 24.81 1.35
C LYS A 82 -21.21 25.93 0.66
N GLY A 83 -22.53 25.83 0.69
CA GLY A 83 -23.46 26.96 0.59
C GLY A 83 -24.00 27.24 1.98
#